data_AF-A0A6A5EAG8-F1
#
_entry.id   AF-A0A6A5EAG8-F1
#
_cell.length_a   1.000
_cell.length_b   1.000
_cell.length_c   1.000
_cell.angle_alpha   90.00
_cell.angle_beta   90.00
_cell.angle_gamma   90.00
#
_symmetry.space_group_name_H-M   'P 1'
#
loop_
_entity.id
_entity.type
_entity.pdbx_description
1 polymer ?
#
loop_
_entity_poly.entity_id
_entity_poly.type
_entity_poly.pdbx_seq_one_letter_code
_entity_poly.pdbx_strand_id
1 'polypeptide(L)'
;MTAEAILRLVNDPVLPFYPLDIALDVQNKLKDRSVVTQSMLSSASSLRDHAAFFQSETMRPANDPKERDPSHVRMLNDVLRDLEKSFIIPQTPPGVYRNLLYSLPGKTPQFSILRFSKEAVLHCNVSSKVVKHNSADKEVLCHSTLNQSLSLILRAIRSAERLVCFGLGLFENYPNDTI
;
A
#
# COMPACT_ATOMS: atom_id res chain seq x y z
N MET A 1 0.92 -20.82 8.13
CA MET A 1 1.17 -21.17 6.71
C MET A 1 0.98 -22.68 6.57
N THR A 2 0.17 -23.14 5.61
CA THR A 2 -0.11 -24.57 5.39
C THR A 2 0.87 -25.16 4.36
N ALA A 3 1.01 -26.49 4.34
CA ALA A 3 1.85 -27.17 3.34
C ALA A 3 1.36 -26.92 1.90
N GLU A 4 0.04 -26.86 1.69
CA GLU A 4 -0.57 -26.50 0.41
C GLU A 4 -0.17 -25.09 -0.05
N ALA A 5 -0.18 -24.11 0.85
CA ALA A 5 0.24 -22.75 0.52
C ALA A 5 1.72 -22.68 0.11
N ILE A 6 2.59 -23.46 0.77
CA ILE A 6 4.01 -23.56 0.41
C ILE A 6 4.16 -24.20 -0.96
N LEU A 7 3.44 -25.31 -1.21
CA LEU A 7 3.50 -26.02 -2.48
C LEU A 7 3.11 -25.10 -3.64
N ARG A 8 2.04 -24.32 -3.48
CA ARG A 8 1.60 -23.33 -4.48
C ARG A 8 2.62 -22.22 -4.67
N LEU A 9 3.19 -21.67 -3.60
CA LEU A 9 4.19 -20.60 -3.69
C LEU A 9 5.46 -21.02 -4.46
N VAL A 10 5.83 -22.31 -4.41
CA VAL A 10 7.05 -22.83 -5.03
C VAL A 10 6.80 -23.38 -6.44
N ASN A 11 5.60 -23.90 -6.73
CA ASN A 11 5.33 -24.56 -8.01
C ASN A 11 4.42 -23.78 -8.96
N ASP A 12 3.58 -22.86 -8.46
CA ASP A 12 2.72 -22.07 -9.35
C ASP A 12 3.61 -21.15 -10.22
N PRO A 13 3.41 -21.11 -11.54
CA PRO A 13 4.23 -20.29 -12.44
C PRO A 13 4.10 -18.80 -12.12
N VAL A 14 2.90 -18.39 -11.70
CA VAL A 14 2.58 -17.03 -11.23
C VAL A 14 2.34 -17.10 -9.73
N LEU A 15 2.93 -16.18 -8.97
CA LEU A 15 2.81 -16.15 -7.52
C LEU A 15 1.33 -16.02 -7.10
N PRO A 16 0.85 -16.79 -6.11
CA PRO A 16 -0.55 -16.79 -5.68
C PRO A 16 -0.87 -15.59 -4.77
N PHE A 17 -0.50 -14.38 -5.20
CA PHE A 17 -0.77 -13.12 -4.51
C PHE A 17 -1.87 -12.35 -5.24
N TYR A 18 -2.80 -11.78 -4.47
CA TYR A 18 -3.98 -11.09 -4.99
C TYR A 18 -3.82 -9.57 -4.81
N PRO A 19 -3.37 -8.84 -5.84
CA PRO A 19 -3.08 -7.41 -5.72
C PRO A 19 -4.34 -6.58 -5.41
N LEU A 20 -5.52 -7.05 -5.82
CA LEU A 20 -6.80 -6.39 -5.51
C LEU A 20 -7.10 -6.38 -4.01
N ASP A 21 -6.74 -7.42 -3.27
CA ASP A 21 -6.97 -7.48 -1.82
C ASP A 21 -6.21 -6.37 -1.09
N ILE A 22 -4.97 -6.09 -1.49
CA ILE A 22 -4.16 -4.99 -0.97
C ILE A 22 -4.83 -3.64 -1.30
N ALA A 23 -5.28 -3.45 -2.54
CA ALA A 23 -5.92 -2.20 -2.94
C ALA A 23 -7.23 -1.95 -2.18
N LEU A 24 -8.04 -2.99 -1.96
CA LEU A 24 -9.26 -2.92 -1.17
C LEU A 24 -8.98 -2.61 0.30
N ASP A 25 -7.94 -3.22 0.90
CA ASP A 25 -7.50 -2.90 2.25
C ASP A 25 -7.07 -1.43 2.39
N VAL A 26 -6.30 -0.90 1.43
CA VAL A 26 -5.95 0.53 1.38
C VAL A 26 -7.21 1.40 1.34
N GLN A 27 -8.18 1.09 0.48
CA GLN A 27 -9.43 1.86 0.40
C GLN A 27 -10.21 1.80 1.72
N ASN A 28 -10.28 0.63 2.35
CA ASN A 28 -10.91 0.45 3.65
C ASN A 28 -10.26 1.33 4.73
N LYS A 29 -8.93 1.43 4.72
CA LYS A 29 -8.16 2.27 5.65
C LYS A 29 -8.35 3.77 5.44
N LEU A 30 -8.85 4.20 4.28
CA LEU A 30 -9.12 5.59 3.92
C LEU A 30 -10.59 6.00 4.08
N LYS A 31 -11.47 5.14 4.60
CA LYS A 31 -12.90 5.44 4.78
C LYS A 31 -13.18 6.62 5.71
N ASP A 32 -12.31 6.90 6.68
CA ASP A 32 -12.41 8.10 7.52
C ASP A 32 -11.91 9.33 6.75
N ARG A 33 -12.85 10.04 6.13
CA ARG A 33 -12.57 11.20 5.27
C ARG A 33 -12.15 12.45 6.04
N SER A 34 -12.17 12.47 7.37
CA SER A 34 -11.87 13.66 8.16
C SER A 34 -10.43 14.17 8.02
N VAL A 35 -9.51 13.29 7.61
CA VAL A 35 -8.06 13.60 7.51
C VAL A 35 -7.48 13.26 6.12
N VAL A 36 -8.29 12.72 5.21
CA VAL A 36 -7.83 12.21 3.92
C VAL A 36 -8.07 13.24 2.82
N THR A 37 -7.05 13.48 1.99
CA THR A 37 -7.14 14.41 0.86
C THR A 37 -7.78 13.77 -0.37
N GLN A 38 -8.37 14.59 -1.25
CA GLN A 38 -8.96 14.09 -2.50
C GLN A 38 -7.91 13.40 -3.40
N SER A 39 -6.65 13.84 -3.37
CA SER A 39 -5.58 13.21 -4.15
C SER A 39 -5.26 11.80 -3.64
N MET A 40 -5.31 11.56 -2.32
CA MET A 40 -5.15 10.22 -1.75
C MET A 40 -6.29 9.29 -2.17
N LEU A 41 -7.53 9.78 -2.14
CA LEU A 41 -8.70 9.00 -2.59
C LEU A 41 -8.63 8.66 -4.08
N SER A 42 -8.21 9.62 -4.91
CA SER A 42 -8.03 9.41 -6.35
C SER A 42 -6.93 8.38 -6.64
N SER A 43 -5.75 8.48 -6.03
CA SER A 43 -4.69 7.48 -6.19
C SER A 43 -5.11 6.10 -5.65
N ALA A 44 -5.86 6.02 -4.54
CA ALA A 44 -6.37 4.75 -4.03
C ALA A 44 -7.45 4.13 -4.92
N SER A 45 -8.26 4.94 -5.61
CA SER A 45 -9.19 4.45 -6.64
C SER A 45 -8.43 3.91 -7.84
N SER A 46 -7.46 4.66 -8.35
CA SER A 46 -6.67 4.24 -9.50
C SER A 46 -5.86 2.97 -9.21
N LEU A 47 -5.25 2.85 -8.02
CA LEU A 47 -4.61 1.61 -7.57
C LEU A 47 -5.58 0.43 -7.59
N ARG A 48 -6.83 0.58 -7.13
CA ARG A 48 -7.83 -0.49 -7.18
C ARG A 48 -8.15 -0.90 -8.61
N ASP A 49 -8.41 0.07 -9.47
CA ASP A 49 -8.82 -0.19 -10.85
C ASP A 49 -7.68 -0.87 -11.63
N HIS A 50 -6.44 -0.38 -11.47
CA HIS A 50 -5.25 -1.02 -12.04
C HIS A 50 -4.98 -2.40 -11.43
N ALA A 51 -5.15 -2.59 -10.12
CA ALA A 51 -4.94 -3.89 -9.48
C ALA A 51 -5.97 -4.93 -9.91
N ALA A 52 -7.23 -4.53 -10.12
CA ALA A 52 -8.27 -5.40 -10.63
C ALA A 52 -7.94 -5.87 -12.05
N PHE A 53 -7.56 -4.93 -12.93
CA PHE A 53 -7.18 -5.27 -14.30
C PHE A 53 -5.88 -6.08 -14.34
N PHE A 54 -4.88 -5.71 -13.54
CA PHE A 54 -3.63 -6.46 -13.45
C PHE A 54 -3.87 -7.89 -12.98
N GLN A 55 -4.75 -8.09 -11.99
CA GLN A 55 -5.13 -9.42 -11.54
C GLN A 55 -5.78 -10.26 -12.67
N SER A 56 -6.67 -9.69 -13.49
CA SER A 56 -7.21 -10.43 -14.63
C SER A 56 -6.14 -10.81 -15.65
N GLU A 57 -5.18 -9.92 -15.92
CA GLU A 57 -4.08 -10.20 -16.83
C GLU A 57 -3.12 -11.26 -16.28
N THR A 58 -2.83 -11.26 -14.97
CA THR A 58 -1.98 -12.28 -14.33
C THR A 58 -2.54 -13.70 -14.48
N MET A 59 -3.86 -13.85 -14.67
CA MET A 59 -4.50 -15.15 -14.83
C MET A 59 -4.21 -15.78 -16.20
N ARG A 60 -3.81 -15.01 -17.22
CA ARG A 60 -3.47 -15.55 -18.55
C ARG A 60 -2.27 -16.50 -18.49
N PRO A 61 -1.06 -16.08 -18.07
CA PRO A 61 0.07 -17.00 -17.92
C PRO A 61 -0.12 -18.03 -16.81
N ALA A 62 -0.99 -17.77 -15.82
CA ALA A 62 -1.35 -18.78 -14.83
C ALA A 62 -2.09 -19.97 -15.47
N ASN A 63 -3.01 -19.70 -16.40
CA ASN A 63 -3.89 -20.72 -16.98
C ASN A 63 -3.39 -21.29 -18.32
N ASP A 64 -2.69 -20.52 -19.15
CA ASP A 64 -2.17 -20.97 -20.45
C ASP A 64 -0.63 -21.12 -20.42
N PRO A 65 -0.09 -22.35 -20.54
CA PRO A 65 1.34 -22.58 -20.67
C PRO A 65 2.03 -21.86 -21.85
N LYS A 66 1.30 -21.52 -22.92
CA LYS A 66 1.85 -20.82 -24.09
C LYS A 66 2.21 -19.36 -23.81
N GLU A 67 1.54 -18.75 -22.83
CA GLU A 67 1.79 -17.37 -22.43
C GLU A 67 2.89 -17.26 -21.34
N ARG A 68 3.53 -18.39 -20.96
CA ARG A 68 4.56 -18.46 -19.91
C ARG A 68 5.97 -18.21 -20.44
N ASP A 69 6.19 -17.08 -21.11
CA ASP A 69 7.57 -16.65 -21.36
C ASP A 69 8.32 -16.47 -20.02
N PRO A 70 9.48 -17.13 -19.81
CA PRO A 70 10.16 -17.10 -18.52
C PRO A 70 10.54 -15.70 -18.04
N SER A 71 10.90 -14.80 -18.95
CA SER A 71 11.31 -13.42 -18.60
C SER A 71 10.08 -12.61 -18.20
N HIS A 72 8.98 -12.71 -18.94
CA HIS A 72 7.72 -12.04 -18.61
C HIS A 72 7.13 -12.54 -17.29
N VAL A 73 7.06 -13.86 -17.10
CA VAL A 73 6.58 -14.46 -15.85
C VAL A 73 7.48 -14.03 -14.68
N ARG A 74 8.79 -13.92 -14.89
CA ARG A 74 9.70 -13.40 -13.86
C ARG A 74 9.40 -11.96 -13.50
N MET A 75 9.25 -11.07 -14.49
CA MET A 75 8.93 -9.66 -14.27
C MET A 75 7.56 -9.50 -13.58
N LEU A 76 6.56 -10.27 -14.00
CA LEU A 76 5.24 -10.35 -13.39
C LEU A 76 5.33 -10.75 -11.90
N ASN A 77 6.08 -11.80 -11.60
CA ASN A 77 6.27 -12.26 -10.23
C ASN A 77 7.06 -11.27 -9.37
N ASP A 78 7.99 -10.51 -9.96
CA ASP A 78 8.68 -9.44 -9.26
C ASP A 78 7.70 -8.31 -8.86
N VAL A 79 6.78 -7.93 -9.76
CA VAL A 79 5.69 -6.97 -9.45
C VAL A 79 4.79 -7.49 -8.32
N LEU A 80 4.29 -8.72 -8.43
CA LEU A 80 3.39 -9.33 -7.43
C LEU A 80 4.06 -9.41 -6.06
N ARG A 81 5.31 -9.86 -6.00
CA ARG A 81 6.08 -9.99 -4.76
C ARG A 81 6.42 -8.65 -4.12
N ASP A 82 6.70 -7.63 -4.93
CA ASP A 82 7.20 -6.35 -4.43
C ASP A 82 6.06 -5.33 -4.19
N LEU A 83 4.82 -5.65 -4.54
CA LEU A 83 3.65 -4.80 -4.28
C LEU A 83 3.50 -4.45 -2.79
N GLU A 84 3.58 -5.45 -1.90
CA GLU A 84 3.50 -5.23 -0.45
C GLU A 84 4.65 -4.32 0.04
N LYS A 85 5.85 -4.43 -0.57
CA LYS A 85 7.02 -3.66 -0.18
C LYS A 85 6.87 -2.16 -0.43
N SER A 86 5.97 -1.75 -1.33
CA SER A 86 5.64 -0.34 -1.57
C SER A 86 5.10 0.36 -0.33
N PHE A 87 4.60 -0.39 0.66
CA PHE A 87 4.04 0.11 1.92
C PHE A 87 5.02 0.09 3.10
N ILE A 88 6.27 -0.32 2.88
CA ILE A 88 7.31 -0.27 3.90
C ILE A 88 7.89 1.14 3.97
N ILE A 89 7.80 1.78 5.13
CA ILE A 89 8.44 3.07 5.38
C ILE A 89 9.80 2.90 6.08
N PRO A 90 10.79 3.75 5.77
CA PRO A 90 12.15 3.61 6.28
C PRO A 90 12.26 3.87 7.78
N GLN A 91 11.47 4.82 8.29
CA GLN A 91 11.45 5.20 9.70
C GLN A 91 10.01 5.24 10.19
N THR A 92 9.76 4.66 11.36
CA THR A 92 8.47 4.69 12.04
C THR A 92 8.61 5.22 13.46
N PRO A 93 7.55 5.85 14.00
CA PRO A 93 7.46 6.09 15.42
C PRO A 93 7.55 4.76 16.21
N PRO A 94 8.11 4.77 17.43
CA PRO A 94 8.13 3.61 18.30
C PRO A 94 6.72 3.02 18.49
N GLY A 95 6.61 1.69 18.44
CA GLY A 95 5.32 1.00 18.58
C GLY A 95 4.46 0.98 17.32
N VAL A 96 4.95 1.47 16.18
CA VAL A 96 4.27 1.38 14.87
C VAL A 96 5.01 0.41 13.95
N TYR A 97 4.27 -0.47 13.29
CA TYR A 97 4.82 -1.33 12.24
C TYR A 97 5.33 -0.51 11.06
N ARG A 98 6.49 -0.92 10.51
CA ARG A 98 7.09 -0.31 9.32
C ARG A 98 6.25 -0.49 8.06
N ASN A 99 5.53 -1.61 7.95
CA ASN A 99 4.60 -1.81 6.86
C ASN A 99 3.26 -1.15 7.23
N LEU A 100 2.85 -0.16 6.42
CA LEU A 100 1.63 0.63 6.62
C LEU A 100 0.34 -0.19 6.50
N LEU A 101 0.37 -1.35 5.83
CA LEU A 101 -0.81 -2.23 5.71
C LEU A 101 -1.18 -2.87 7.05
N TYR A 102 -0.20 -3.09 7.93
CA TYR A 102 -0.45 -3.76 9.20
C TYR A 102 -0.94 -2.81 10.28
N SER A 103 -2.06 -3.20 10.89
CA SER A 103 -2.64 -2.52 12.04
C SER A 103 -2.27 -3.24 13.34
N LEU A 104 -2.12 -2.50 14.43
CA LEU A 104 -1.98 -3.10 15.75
C LEU A 104 -3.31 -3.77 16.17
N PRO A 105 -3.27 -4.93 16.86
CA PRO A 105 -4.47 -5.63 17.31
C PRO A 105 -5.41 -4.73 18.12
N GLY A 106 -6.72 -4.88 17.91
CA GLY A 106 -7.75 -4.13 18.65
C GLY A 106 -7.90 -2.66 18.28
N LYS A 107 -7.30 -2.19 17.18
CA LYS A 107 -7.39 -0.79 16.71
C LYS A 107 -8.35 -0.62 15.53
N THR A 108 -8.76 0.63 15.30
CA THR A 108 -9.62 1.04 14.18
C THR A 108 -9.01 0.64 12.83
N PRO A 109 -9.83 0.48 11.77
CA PRO A 109 -9.35 0.05 10.46
C PRO A 109 -8.50 1.11 9.75
N GLN A 110 -8.02 2.17 10.40
CA GLN A 110 -7.19 3.22 9.80
C GLN A 110 -5.71 2.83 9.76
N PHE A 111 -4.91 3.57 8.97
CA PHE A 111 -3.46 3.49 9.04
C PHE A 111 -2.96 3.81 10.45
N SER A 112 -2.24 2.88 11.07
CA SER A 112 -1.75 3.03 12.46
C SER A 112 -0.98 4.33 12.66
N ILE A 113 -0.15 4.73 11.69
CA ILE A 113 0.67 5.94 11.75
C ILE A 113 -0.16 7.23 11.95
N LEU A 114 -1.41 7.28 11.46
CA LEU A 114 -2.30 8.43 11.66
C LEU A 114 -2.78 8.55 13.11
N ARG A 115 -3.00 7.42 13.78
CA ARG A 115 -3.46 7.41 15.18
C ARG A 115 -2.38 7.94 16.12
N PHE A 116 -1.13 7.52 15.96
CA PHE A 116 -0.05 8.01 16.81
C PHE A 116 0.20 9.51 16.61
N SER A 117 -0.05 10.03 15.41
CA SER A 117 -0.06 11.47 15.20
C SER A 117 -1.24 12.15 15.93
N LYS A 118 -2.46 11.58 15.88
CA LYS A 118 -3.63 12.07 16.65
C LYS A 118 -3.39 12.03 18.17
N GLU A 119 -2.78 10.97 18.69
CA GLU A 119 -2.43 10.83 20.12
C GLU A 119 -1.38 11.89 20.53
N ALA A 120 -0.36 12.13 19.70
CA ALA A 120 0.60 13.21 19.92
C ALA A 120 -0.08 14.60 19.96
N VAL A 121 -1.04 14.85 19.05
CA VAL A 121 -1.84 16.09 19.03
C VAL A 121 -2.70 16.23 20.30
N LEU A 122 -3.28 15.14 20.83
CA LEU A 122 -4.03 15.19 22.09
C LEU A 122 -3.12 15.55 23.29
N HIS A 123 -1.89 15.03 23.33
CA HIS A 123 -0.91 15.42 24.35
C HIS A 123 -0.42 16.88 24.19
N CYS A 124 -0.37 17.41 22.96
CA CYS A 124 -0.17 18.84 22.70
C CYS A 124 -1.29 19.69 23.36
N ASN A 125 -2.54 19.21 23.34
CA ASN A 125 -3.69 19.95 23.88
C ASN A 125 -3.82 19.88 25.41
N VAL A 126 -3.42 18.77 26.07
CA VAL A 126 -3.55 18.59 27.53
C VAL A 126 -2.43 19.28 28.32
N SER A 127 -1.24 19.44 27.75
CA SER A 127 -0.11 20.15 28.38
C SER A 127 -0.31 21.68 28.47
N SER A 128 -1.41 22.22 27.93
CA SER A 128 -1.72 23.65 27.90
C SER A 128 -2.02 24.27 29.28
N LYS A 129 -2.18 23.47 30.34
CA LYS A 129 -2.50 23.98 31.69
C LYS A 129 -1.32 24.22 32.62
N VAL A 130 -0.10 23.77 32.28
CA VAL A 130 1.10 24.06 33.09
C VAL A 130 2.28 24.28 32.15
N VAL A 131 3.00 25.39 32.36
CA VAL A 131 4.15 25.92 31.58
C VAL A 131 3.77 26.90 30.46
N LYS A 132 3.66 28.17 30.87
CA LYS A 132 3.81 29.36 30.00
C LYS A 132 5.27 29.43 29.53
N HIS A 133 5.61 28.77 28.43
CA HIS A 133 6.63 29.20 27.46
C HIS A 133 6.53 28.23 26.25
N ASN A 134 6.29 28.80 25.06
CA ASN A 134 6.35 28.19 23.72
C ASN A 134 5.12 27.36 23.25
N SER A 135 3.94 27.99 23.17
CA SER A 135 2.72 27.37 22.60
C SER A 135 2.72 27.27 21.07
N ALA A 136 3.32 28.23 20.36
CA ALA A 136 3.32 28.28 18.89
C ALA A 136 4.18 27.16 18.26
N ASP A 137 5.36 26.88 18.80
CA ASP A 137 6.28 25.86 18.27
C ASP A 137 5.74 24.43 18.43
N LYS A 138 4.96 24.17 19.49
CA LYS A 138 4.35 22.85 19.75
C LYS A 138 3.21 22.53 18.80
N GLU A 139 2.37 23.51 18.46
CA GLU A 139 1.24 23.33 17.53
C GLU A 139 1.74 23.09 16.10
N VAL A 140 2.79 23.83 15.69
CA VAL A 140 3.50 23.64 14.41
C VAL A 140 4.10 22.23 14.31
N LEU A 141 4.72 21.74 15.38
CA LEU A 141 5.30 20.39 15.42
C LEU A 141 4.22 19.30 15.27
N CYS A 142 3.10 19.43 15.98
CA CYS A 142 1.98 18.47 15.95
C CYS A 142 1.24 18.45 14.58
N HIS A 143 1.11 19.59 13.90
CA HIS A 143 0.58 19.63 12.52
C HIS A 143 1.57 19.04 11.50
N SER A 144 2.88 19.22 11.73
CA SER A 144 3.93 18.68 10.86
C SER A 144 3.96 17.14 10.84
N THR A 145 3.72 16.48 11.98
CA THR A 145 3.74 15.01 12.08
C THR A 145 2.55 14.36 11.38
N LEU A 146 1.38 14.99 11.40
CA LEU A 146 0.19 14.50 10.70
C LEU A 146 0.38 14.62 9.18
N ASN A 147 0.85 15.78 8.71
CA ASN A 147 1.15 16.00 7.29
C ASN A 147 2.25 15.06 6.78
N GLN A 148 3.28 14.80 7.58
CA GLN A 148 4.30 13.82 7.26
C GLN A 148 3.70 12.41 7.12
N SER A 149 2.84 12.00 8.05
CA SER A 149 2.17 10.70 8.02
C SER A 149 1.29 10.54 6.77
N LEU A 150 0.50 11.56 6.43
CA LEU A 150 -0.31 11.59 5.21
C LEU A 150 0.55 11.52 3.94
N SER A 151 1.67 12.25 3.91
CA SER A 151 2.61 12.24 2.79
C SER A 151 3.25 10.88 2.59
N LEU A 152 3.59 10.18 3.68
CA LEU A 152 4.12 8.81 3.62
C LEU A 152 3.09 7.83 3.06
N ILE A 153 1.83 7.93 3.50
CA ILE A 153 0.74 7.09 2.98
C ILE A 153 0.50 7.37 1.49
N LEU A 154 0.38 8.64 1.10
CA LEU A 154 0.19 9.02 -0.31
C LEU A 154 1.35 8.52 -1.19
N ARG A 155 2.60 8.64 -0.70
CA ARG A 155 3.77 8.13 -1.42
C ARG A 155 3.72 6.62 -1.59
N ALA A 156 3.33 5.88 -0.54
CA ALA A 156 3.19 4.43 -0.60
C ALA A 156 2.11 4.00 -1.62
N ILE A 157 0.95 4.65 -1.59
CA ILE A 157 -0.15 4.36 -2.55
C ILE A 157 0.31 4.63 -3.99
N ARG A 158 0.94 5.77 -4.26
CA ARG A 158 1.46 6.10 -5.60
C ARG A 158 2.59 5.17 -6.05
N SER A 159 3.42 4.71 -5.12
CA SER A 159 4.47 3.72 -5.42
C SER A 159 3.84 2.40 -5.85
N ALA A 160 2.85 1.91 -5.09
CA ALA A 160 2.11 0.69 -5.42
C ALA A 160 1.38 0.83 -6.77
N GLU A 161 0.70 1.95 -6.99
CA GLU A 161 -0.02 2.26 -8.24
C GLU A 161 0.92 2.18 -9.45
N ARG A 162 2.08 2.85 -9.39
CA ARG A 162 3.08 2.84 -10.47
C ARG A 162 3.65 1.45 -10.72
N LEU A 163 3.89 0.67 -9.67
CA LEU A 163 4.40 -0.70 -9.79
C LEU A 163 3.38 -1.60 -10.50
N VAL A 164 2.10 -1.47 -10.17
CA VAL A 164 1.02 -2.19 -10.87
C VAL A 164 0.90 -1.73 -12.33
N CYS A 165 0.97 -0.43 -12.61
CA CYS A 165 0.98 0.09 -13.99
C CYS A 165 2.17 -0.46 -14.80
N PHE A 166 3.35 -0.55 -14.19
CA PHE A 166 4.51 -1.17 -14.84
C PHE A 166 4.23 -2.64 -15.17
N GLY A 167 3.61 -3.39 -14.25
CA GLY A 167 3.18 -4.76 -14.50
C GLY A 167 2.16 -4.88 -15.64
N LEU A 168 1.23 -3.94 -15.76
CA LEU A 168 0.29 -3.88 -16.88
C LEU A 168 0.98 -3.67 -18.24
N GLY A 169 2.01 -2.84 -18.28
CA GLY A 169 2.82 -2.62 -19.50
C GLY A 169 3.54 -3.88 -20.01
N LEU A 170 3.68 -4.92 -19.19
CA LEU A 170 4.22 -6.23 -19.65
C LEU A 170 3.27 -6.92 -20.64
N PHE A 171 1.98 -6.62 -20.57
CA PHE A 171 0.94 -7.24 -21.39
C PHE A 171 0.62 -6.46 -22.66
N GLU A 172 0.93 -5.17 -22.71
CA GLU A 172 0.65 -4.28 -23.85
C GLU A 172 1.66 -4.43 -25.00
N ASN A 173 2.84 -4.98 -24.74
CA ASN A 173 3.95 -5.07 -25.71
C ASN A 173 4.03 -6.40 -26.46
N TYR A 174 3.01 -7.24 -26.39
CA TYR A 174 2.93 -8.40 -27.29
C TYR A 174 2.45 -7.91 -28.66
N PRO A 175 3.32 -7.83 -29.70
CA PRO A 175 2.78 -7.87 -31.04
C PRO A 175 1.96 -9.15 -31.11
N ASN A 176 0.72 -9.05 -31.60
CA ASN A 176 0.06 -10.23 -32.12
C ASN A 176 1.02 -10.78 -33.17
N ASP A 177 1.76 -11.84 -32.85
CA ASP A 177 2.47 -12.64 -33.83
C ASP A 177 1.39 -13.31 -34.70
N THR A 178 0.81 -12.51 -35.60
CA THR A 178 0.16 -12.99 -36.80
C THR A 178 1.24 -13.68 -37.64
N ILE A 179 1.35 -14.98 -37.42
CA ILE A 179 1.90 -15.94 -38.39
C ILE A 179 0.83 -16.18 -39.45
#